data_AF-A0A1V3NNM7-F1
#
_entry.id   AF-A0A1V3NNM7-F1
#
_cell.length_a   1.000
_cell.length_b   1.000
_cell.length_c   1.000
_cell.angle_alpha   90.00
_cell.angle_beta   90.00
_cell.angle_gamma   90.00
#
_symmetry.space_group_name_H-M   'P 1'
#
loop_
_entity.id
_entity.type
_entity.pdbx_description
1 polymer ?
#
loop_
_entity_poly.entity_id
_entity_poly.type
_entity_poly.pdbx_seq_one_letter_code
_entity_poly.pdbx_strand_id
1 'polypeptide(L)'
;MLTDREKRDARIVLAYFFGQEAADWPVNDRVIEKLGEMLMRENTCSAAMNLVPRPGLVDKDYIKRQLSGIARRILAGDHAYHICKQAVSYGWKRRIQLASQGL
;
A
#
# COMPACT_ATOMS: atom_id res chain seq x y z
N MET A 1 11.35 7.29 11.46
CA MET A 1 11.34 8.41 10.50
C MET A 1 11.45 7.85 9.08
N LEU A 2 10.59 8.30 8.18
CA LEU A 2 10.55 7.84 6.78
C LEU A 2 11.48 8.67 5.89
N THR A 3 12.23 7.98 5.04
CA THR A 3 13.02 8.58 3.96
C THR A 3 12.12 9.06 2.82
N ASP A 4 12.62 9.98 1.99
CA ASP A 4 11.86 10.47 0.83
C ASP A 4 11.55 9.37 -0.18
N ARG A 5 12.43 8.38 -0.27
CA ARG A 5 12.20 7.20 -1.11
C ARG A 5 11.01 6.39 -0.61
N GLU A 6 10.96 6.10 0.69
CA GLU A 6 9.84 5.33 1.28
C GLU A 6 8.52 6.09 1.14
N LYS A 7 8.53 7.42 1.27
CA LYS A 7 7.35 8.26 1.01
C LYS A 7 6.89 8.17 -0.45
N ARG A 8 7.82 8.21 -1.41
CA ARG A 8 7.50 8.04 -2.84
C ARG A 8 6.91 6.66 -3.13
N ASP A 9 7.52 5.61 -2.61
CA ASP A 9 7.06 4.23 -2.79
C ASP A 9 5.63 4.05 -2.23
N ALA A 10 5.34 4.60 -1.06
CA ALA A 10 4.00 4.59 -0.48
C ALA A 10 2.97 5.35 -1.34
N ARG A 11 3.33 6.51 -1.91
CA ARG A 11 2.44 7.28 -2.79
C ARG A 11 2.07 6.52 -4.07
N ILE A 12 3.03 5.79 -4.65
CA ILE A 12 2.77 4.93 -5.82
C ILE A 12 1.73 3.87 -5.47
N VAL A 13 1.88 3.21 -4.33
CA VAL A 13 0.93 2.20 -3.86
C VAL A 13 -0.44 2.83 -3.56
N LEU A 14 -0.47 3.99 -2.90
CA LEU A 14 -1.72 4.72 -2.63
C LEU A 14 -2.46 5.10 -3.92
N ALA A 15 -1.75 5.66 -4.90
CA ALA A 15 -2.31 6.01 -6.19
C ALA A 15 -2.85 4.78 -6.92
N TYR A 16 -2.10 3.68 -6.85
CA TYR A 16 -2.49 2.42 -7.45
C TYR A 16 -3.79 1.89 -6.86
N PHE A 17 -4.04 1.95 -5.55
CA PHE A 17 -5.27 1.42 -4.94
C PHE A 17 -6.43 2.41 -4.92
N PHE A 18 -6.18 3.70 -4.70
CA PHE A 18 -7.21 4.68 -4.38
C PHE A 18 -7.46 5.76 -5.43
N GLY A 19 -6.64 5.82 -6.49
CA GLY A 19 -6.69 6.88 -7.50
C GLY A 19 -5.59 7.93 -7.30
N GLN A 20 -5.33 8.74 -8.32
CA GLN A 20 -4.23 9.71 -8.33
C GLN A 20 -4.35 10.74 -7.19
N GLU A 21 -5.56 11.05 -6.71
CA GLU A 21 -5.76 11.95 -5.58
C GLU A 21 -5.12 11.47 -4.28
N ALA A 22 -4.84 10.16 -4.17
CA ALA A 22 -4.20 9.58 -2.99
C ALA A 22 -2.68 9.73 -3.00
N ALA A 23 -2.07 10.10 -4.13
CA ALA A 23 -0.64 10.40 -4.21
C ALA A 23 -0.27 11.66 -3.40
N ASP A 24 -1.21 12.59 -3.25
CA ASP A 24 -1.00 13.87 -2.56
C ASP A 24 -1.21 13.77 -1.04
N TRP A 25 -1.66 12.62 -0.53
CA TRP A 25 -1.89 12.47 0.91
C TRP A 25 -0.58 12.53 1.70
N PRO A 26 -0.60 13.09 2.92
CA PRO A 26 0.55 13.06 3.81
C PRO A 26 0.95 11.62 4.13
N VAL A 27 2.23 11.28 3.94
CA VAL A 27 2.76 9.95 4.27
C VAL A 27 3.55 10.02 5.57
N ASN A 28 3.01 9.39 6.61
CA ASN A 28 3.62 9.23 7.92
C ASN A 28 3.70 7.74 8.31
N ASP A 29 4.30 7.42 9.47
CA ASP A 29 4.47 6.03 9.91
C ASP A 29 3.14 5.28 10.06
N ARG A 30 2.04 5.94 10.45
CA ARG A 30 0.71 5.32 10.57
C ARG A 30 0.12 4.95 9.21
N VAL A 31 0.35 5.77 8.18
CA VAL A 31 -0.06 5.44 6.81
C VAL A 31 0.64 4.18 6.32
N ILE A 32 1.93 4.03 6.60
CA ILE A 32 2.70 2.83 6.26
C ILE A 32 2.13 1.59 6.96
N GLU A 33 1.83 1.69 8.25
CA GLU A 33 1.20 0.59 9.02
C GLU A 33 -0.14 0.18 8.41
N LYS A 34 -1.03 1.15 8.12
CA LYS A 34 -2.36 0.87 7.57
C LYS A 34 -2.32 0.32 6.14
N LEU A 35 -1.38 0.79 5.33
CA LEU A 35 -1.10 0.19 4.02
C LEU A 35 -0.63 -1.26 4.17
N GLY A 36 0.29 -1.53 5.11
CA GLY A 36 0.73 -2.89 5.42
C GLY A 36 -0.43 -3.80 5.82
N GLU A 37 -1.29 -3.34 6.75
CA GLU A 37 -2.48 -4.08 7.18
C GLU A 37 -3.44 -4.38 6.02
N MET A 38 -3.69 -3.40 5.15
CA MET A 38 -4.54 -3.56 3.97
C MET A 38 -3.98 -4.66 3.06
N LEU A 39 -2.69 -4.57 2.73
CA LEU A 39 -2.04 -5.51 1.82
C LEU A 39 -1.88 -6.92 2.41
N MET A 40 -1.79 -7.06 3.72
CA MET A 40 -1.75 -8.37 4.39
C MET A 40 -3.13 -9.05 4.43
N ARG A 41 -4.23 -8.30 4.31
CA ARG A 41 -5.58 -8.89 4.26
C ARG A 41 -5.97 -9.40 2.88
N GLU A 42 -5.12 -9.20 1.88
CA GLU A 42 -5.28 -9.68 0.51
C GLU A 42 -4.88 -11.14 0.35
N ASN A 43 -5.65 -12.07 0.91
CA ASN A 43 -5.47 -13.50 0.61
C ASN A 43 -6.45 -14.02 -0.45
N THR A 44 -7.33 -13.18 -0.98
CA THR A 44 -8.51 -13.63 -1.75
C THR A 44 -8.36 -13.51 -3.26
N CYS A 45 -7.47 -12.66 -3.78
CA CYS A 45 -7.29 -12.53 -5.23
C CYS A 45 -5.94 -13.07 -5.71
N SER A 46 -5.97 -14.15 -6.50
CA SER A 46 -4.78 -14.75 -7.08
C SER A 46 -3.99 -13.78 -7.98
N ALA A 47 -4.68 -12.88 -8.69
CA ALA A 47 -4.06 -11.85 -9.51
C ALA A 47 -3.42 -10.71 -8.70
N ALA A 48 -3.79 -10.56 -7.43
CA ALA A 48 -3.17 -9.60 -6.51
C ALA A 48 -2.04 -10.21 -5.67
N MET A 49 -1.75 -11.51 -5.81
CA MET A 49 -0.66 -12.17 -5.06
C MET A 49 0.72 -11.57 -5.36
N ASN A 50 0.93 -11.01 -6.55
CA ASN A 50 2.17 -10.27 -6.83
C ASN A 50 2.23 -8.93 -6.07
N LEU A 51 1.12 -8.43 -5.55
CA LEU A 51 1.01 -7.15 -4.84
C LEU A 51 0.88 -7.32 -3.32
N VAL A 52 0.94 -8.55 -2.80
CA VAL A 52 0.98 -8.79 -1.36
C VAL A 52 2.40 -8.80 -0.81
N PRO A 53 2.59 -8.34 0.43
CA PRO A 53 3.78 -8.62 1.22
C PRO A 53 4.05 -10.12 1.25
N ARG A 54 5.32 -10.52 1.10
CA ARG A 54 5.70 -11.92 1.29
C ARG A 54 5.44 -12.35 2.74
N PRO A 55 5.40 -13.65 3.06
CA PRO A 55 5.38 -14.09 4.46
C PRO A 55 6.68 -13.69 5.18
N GLY A 56 6.59 -13.18 6.42
CA GLY A 56 7.74 -12.76 7.22
C GLY A 56 7.37 -12.15 8.58
N LEU A 57 8.37 -11.82 9.41
CA LEU A 57 8.18 -11.05 10.64
C LEU A 57 7.70 -9.65 10.28
N VAL A 58 6.46 -9.35 10.69
CA VAL A 58 5.79 -8.10 10.36
C VAL A 58 6.24 -7.01 11.32
N ASP A 59 7.37 -6.37 11.01
CA ASP A 59 7.79 -5.12 11.63
C ASP A 59 7.63 -3.93 10.66
N LYS A 60 7.86 -2.71 11.15
CA LYS A 60 7.73 -1.50 10.32
C LYS A 60 8.69 -1.48 9.14
N ASP A 61 9.93 -1.93 9.34
CA ASP A 61 10.95 -1.91 8.30
C ASP A 61 10.69 -2.97 7.24
N TYR A 62 10.08 -4.08 7.63
CA TYR A 62 9.53 -5.10 6.76
C TYR A 62 8.48 -4.51 5.83
N ILE A 63 7.48 -3.80 6.38
CA ILE A 63 6.42 -3.17 5.58
C ILE A 63 7.03 -2.17 4.59
N LYS A 64 7.97 -1.32 5.01
CA LYS A 64 8.65 -0.37 4.11
C LYS A 64 9.36 -1.08 2.95
N ARG A 65 10.09 -2.16 3.23
CA ARG A 65 10.74 -2.98 2.19
C ARG A 65 9.73 -3.58 1.21
N GLN A 66 8.62 -4.10 1.71
CA GLN A 66 7.57 -4.67 0.87
C GLN A 66 6.90 -3.61 -0.01
N LEU A 67 6.59 -2.43 0.54
CA LEU A 67 6.05 -1.31 -0.23
C LEU A 67 6.98 -0.90 -1.38
N SER A 68 8.29 -0.84 -1.14
CA SER A 68 9.27 -0.56 -2.21
C SER A 68 9.23 -1.62 -3.31
N GLY A 69 9.13 -2.90 -2.94
CA GLY A 69 9.00 -4.00 -3.90
C GLY A 69 7.70 -3.93 -4.71
N ILE A 70 6.58 -3.62 -4.05
CA ILE A 70 5.26 -3.49 -4.69
C ILE A 70 5.24 -2.29 -5.63
N ALA A 71 5.75 -1.13 -5.19
CA ALA A 71 5.84 0.07 -6.02
C ALA A 71 6.64 -0.17 -7.30
N ARG A 72 7.79 -0.86 -7.21
CA ARG A 72 8.58 -1.26 -8.38
C ARG A 72 7.81 -2.14 -9.35
N ARG A 73 7.05 -3.12 -8.85
CA ARG A 73 6.23 -4.02 -9.68
C ARG A 73 5.10 -3.27 -10.39
N ILE A 74 4.42 -2.38 -9.67
CA ILE A 74 3.40 -1.49 -10.26
C ILE A 74 4.00 -0.67 -11.41
N LEU A 75 5.18 -0.08 -11.21
CA LEU A 75 5.87 0.70 -12.25
C LEU A 75 6.35 -0.16 -13.42
N ALA A 76 6.66 -1.44 -13.18
CA ALA A 76 7.04 -2.41 -14.21
C ALA A 76 5.84 -2.95 -15.01
N GLY A 77 4.61 -2.56 -14.67
CA GLY A 77 3.39 -2.97 -15.38
C GLY A 77 2.63 -4.13 -14.72
N ASP A 78 3.03 -4.58 -13.52
CA ASP A 78 2.24 -5.56 -12.78
C ASP A 78 0.95 -4.90 -12.28
N HIS A 79 -0.18 -5.40 -12.76
CA HIS A 79 -1.50 -4.91 -12.40
C HIS A 79 -2.42 -6.07 -12.00
N ALA A 80 -2.97 -5.99 -10.79
CA ALA A 80 -4.12 -6.80 -10.42
C ALA A 80 -5.38 -6.34 -11.16
N TYR A 81 -6.32 -7.26 -11.38
CA TYR A 81 -7.64 -6.93 -11.90
C TYR A 81 -8.33 -5.88 -11.04
N HIS A 82 -9.09 -4.99 -11.69
CA HIS A 82 -9.78 -3.88 -11.02
C HIS A 82 -10.68 -4.35 -9.86
N ILE A 83 -11.39 -5.47 -10.04
CA ILE A 83 -12.25 -6.05 -9.00
C ILE A 83 -11.47 -6.46 -7.76
N CYS A 84 -10.26 -6.98 -7.94
CA CYS A 84 -9.37 -7.31 -6.84
C CYS A 84 -8.88 -6.06 -6.15
N LYS A 85 -8.37 -5.09 -6.92
CA LYS A 85 -7.99 -3.76 -6.39
C LYS A 85 -9.11 -3.15 -5.53
N GLN A 86 -10.37 -3.24 -5.96
CA GLN A 86 -11.52 -2.77 -5.19
C GLN A 86 -11.75 -3.59 -3.91
N ALA A 87 -11.69 -4.91 -3.99
CA ALA A 87 -11.83 -5.78 -2.82
C ALA A 87 -10.76 -5.49 -1.75
N VAL A 88 -9.50 -5.33 -2.16
CA VAL A 88 -8.37 -4.96 -1.29
C VAL A 88 -8.65 -3.66 -0.54
N SER A 89 -9.06 -2.65 -1.30
CA SER A 89 -9.12 -1.25 -0.85
C SER A 89 -10.45 -0.91 -0.17
N TYR A 90 -11.41 -1.82 -0.21
CA TYR A 90 -12.75 -1.63 0.35
C TYR A 90 -12.67 -1.34 1.86
N GLY A 91 -13.24 -0.21 2.27
CA GLY A 91 -13.24 0.24 3.67
C GLY A 91 -11.89 0.75 4.20
N TRP A 92 -10.81 0.71 3.41
CA TRP A 92 -9.49 1.19 3.83
C TRP A 92 -9.22 2.66 3.51
N LYS A 93 -9.86 3.20 2.46
CA LYS A 93 -9.67 4.61 2.00
C LYS A 93 -9.78 5.60 3.17
N ARG A 94 -10.88 5.53 3.92
CA ARG A 94 -11.13 6.40 5.08
C ARG A 94 -10.12 6.19 6.22
N ARG A 95 -9.72 4.94 6.51
CA ARG A 95 -8.78 4.62 7.58
C ARG A 95 -7.39 5.20 7.29
N ILE A 96 -6.95 5.07 6.05
CA ILE A 96 -5.66 5.61 5.60
C ILE A 96 -5.69 7.14 5.56
N GLN A 97 -6.80 7.76 5.13
CA GLN A 97 -6.96 9.21 5.19
C GLN A 97 -6.89 9.75 6.62
N LEU A 98 -7.58 9.12 7.57
CA LEU A 98 -7.49 9.51 8.99
C LEU A 98 -6.06 9.36 9.51
N ALA A 99 -5.40 8.23 9.21
CA ALA A 99 -4.00 8.02 9.57
C ALA A 99 -3.06 9.08 8.99
N SER A 100 -3.31 9.53 7.74
CA SER A 100 -2.53 10.59 7.07
C SER A 100 -2.61 11.93 7.81
N GLN A 101 -3.74 12.20 8.46
CA GLN A 101 -3.98 13.41 9.24
C GLN A 101 -3.46 13.30 10.69
N GLY A 102 -2.84 12.17 11.05
CA GLY A 102 -2.38 11.93 12.42
C GLY A 102 -3.49 11.52 13.39
N LEU A 103 -4.66 11.14 12.85
CA LEU A 103 -5.79 10.57 13.59
C LEU A 103 -5.72 9.04 13.66
#